data_AF-A0A0R3R4R2-F1
#
_entry.id   AF-A0A0R3R4R2-F1
#
_cell.length_a   1.000
_cell.length_b   1.000
_cell.length_c   1.000
_cell.angle_alpha   90.00
_cell.angle_beta   90.00
_cell.angle_gamma   90.00
#
_symmetry.space_group_name_H-M   'P 1'
#
loop_
_entity.id
_entity.type
_entity.pdbx_description
1 polymer ?
#
loop_
_entity_poly.entity_id
_entity_poly.type
_entity_poly.pdbx_seq_one_letter_code
_entity_poly.pdbx_strand_id
1 'polypeptide(L)'
;MGLLTLGTPLSWNEIVPYVEYIKEHGIAQFIALYHRLKGREGDQLKWGDEIEYTIVKFDDDAKKVRVSLRAEELLNQLQAGEELNALLGNDNCCLWRPEFAAYMIEGTPGAPYGGLLACFNVVESNMISRRAEVTRLLKGDESVMSISFPSLGTPDFTSPSYEPRPDGDNNSGCSIFFPDEAIYAGHPRFRNLVRNIKQRRGEKVAINVPIYKDINTPNPYQVSF
;
A
#
# COMPACT_ATOMS: atom_id res chain seq x y z
N MET A 1 -1.75 -4.39 -8.00
CA MET A 1 -1.66 -2.92 -8.27
C MET A 1 -1.20 -2.49 -9.68
N GLY A 2 -1.66 -1.33 -10.18
CA GLY A 2 -1.31 -0.77 -11.52
C GLY A 2 0.13 -0.23 -11.65
N LEU A 3 0.62 -0.06 -12.88
CA LEU A 3 1.98 0.41 -13.17
C LEU A 3 2.20 1.82 -12.57
N LEU A 4 3.15 1.94 -11.64
CA LEU A 4 3.57 3.21 -11.07
C LEU A 4 4.75 3.75 -11.86
N THR A 5 4.47 4.62 -12.81
CA THR A 5 5.51 5.35 -13.54
C THR A 5 5.78 6.68 -12.85
N LEU A 6 7.06 7.05 -12.75
CA LEU A 6 7.46 8.35 -12.23
C LEU A 6 6.94 9.49 -13.13
N GLY A 7 6.39 10.52 -12.49
CA GLY A 7 5.90 11.73 -13.14
C GLY A 7 5.61 12.80 -12.10
N THR A 8 5.38 14.03 -12.56
CA THR A 8 5.04 15.16 -11.68
C THR A 8 3.54 15.16 -11.42
N PRO A 9 3.08 14.86 -10.19
CA PRO A 9 1.66 14.89 -9.90
C PRO A 9 1.15 16.33 -9.81
N LEU A 10 -0.05 16.57 -10.31
CA LEU A 10 -0.74 17.85 -10.17
C LEU A 10 -1.47 17.94 -8.82
N SER A 11 -1.46 19.12 -8.21
CA SER A 11 -2.31 19.45 -7.06
C SER A 11 -3.79 19.51 -7.46
N TRP A 12 -4.69 19.56 -6.48
CA TRP A 12 -6.13 19.60 -6.77
C TRP A 12 -6.48 20.80 -7.68
N ASN A 13 -6.02 22.00 -7.33
CA ASN A 13 -6.32 23.22 -8.08
C ASN A 13 -5.77 23.17 -9.52
N GLU A 14 -4.61 22.53 -9.72
CA GLU A 14 -4.04 22.34 -11.05
C GLU A 14 -4.80 21.28 -11.85
N ILE A 15 -5.42 20.29 -11.21
CA ILE A 15 -6.23 19.25 -11.89
C ILE A 15 -7.60 19.78 -12.30
N VAL A 16 -8.21 20.69 -11.53
CA VAL A 16 -9.59 21.17 -11.77
C VAL A 16 -9.85 21.56 -13.24
N PRO A 17 -9.00 22.36 -13.92
CA PRO A 17 -9.20 22.72 -15.32
C PRO A 17 -9.22 21.52 -16.29
N TYR A 18 -8.59 20.41 -15.92
CA TYR A 18 -8.46 19.20 -16.75
C TYR A 18 -9.46 18.10 -16.40
N VAL A 19 -10.33 18.28 -15.38
CA VAL A 19 -11.24 17.21 -14.93
C VAL A 19 -12.13 16.71 -16.06
N GLU A 20 -12.74 17.62 -16.83
CA GLU A 20 -13.61 17.23 -17.95
C GLU A 20 -12.81 16.61 -19.10
N TYR A 21 -11.63 17.15 -19.41
CA TYR A 21 -10.69 16.56 -20.37
C TYR A 21 -10.35 15.11 -20.00
N ILE A 22 -9.97 14.86 -18.74
CA ILE A 22 -9.60 13.52 -18.23
C ILE A 22 -10.78 12.55 -18.35
N LYS A 23 -12.00 12.97 -17.96
CA LYS A 23 -13.20 12.12 -18.06
C LYS A 23 -13.53 11.78 -19.50
N GLU A 24 -13.56 12.78 -20.38
CA GLU A 24 -13.89 12.61 -21.79
C GLU A 24 -12.90 11.63 -22.46
N HIS A 25 -11.60 11.84 -22.25
CA HIS A 25 -10.57 10.99 -22.83
C HIS A 25 -10.55 9.60 -22.20
N GLY A 26 -10.83 9.47 -20.90
CA GLY A 26 -10.96 8.19 -20.22
C GLY A 26 -12.13 7.36 -20.79
N ILE A 27 -13.28 8.00 -21.05
CA ILE A 27 -14.43 7.35 -21.69
C ILE A 27 -14.09 6.95 -23.13
N ALA A 28 -13.44 7.83 -23.90
CA ALA A 28 -13.03 7.53 -25.26
C ALA A 28 -12.06 6.34 -25.32
N GLN A 29 -11.08 6.29 -24.41
CA GLN A 29 -10.15 5.17 -24.26
C GLN A 29 -10.90 3.87 -23.90
N PHE A 30 -11.84 3.93 -22.96
CA PHE A 30 -12.66 2.78 -22.59
C PHE A 30 -13.47 2.25 -23.77
N ILE A 31 -14.14 3.13 -24.53
CA ILE A 31 -14.92 2.76 -25.72
C ILE A 31 -14.00 2.12 -26.77
N ALA A 32 -12.83 2.72 -27.04
CA ALA A 32 -11.86 2.18 -27.99
C ALA A 32 -11.37 0.78 -27.58
N LEU A 33 -11.06 0.58 -26.30
CA LEU A 33 -10.67 -0.72 -25.75
C LEU A 33 -11.81 -1.74 -25.88
N TYR A 34 -13.04 -1.36 -25.56
CA TYR A 34 -14.21 -2.21 -25.70
C TYR A 34 -14.40 -2.66 -27.15
N HIS A 35 -14.40 -1.73 -28.12
CA HIS A 35 -14.56 -2.09 -29.53
C HIS A 35 -13.42 -2.98 -30.04
N ARG A 36 -12.19 -2.77 -29.56
CA ARG A 36 -11.02 -3.57 -29.92
C ARG A 36 -11.09 -4.99 -29.37
N LEU A 37 -11.63 -5.18 -28.16
CA LEU A 37 -11.53 -6.43 -27.41
C LEU A 37 -12.86 -7.19 -27.24
N LYS A 38 -14.01 -6.59 -27.56
CA LYS A 38 -15.34 -7.20 -27.34
C LYS A 38 -15.58 -8.52 -28.07
N GLY A 39 -14.87 -8.76 -29.17
CA GLY A 39 -14.94 -10.00 -29.95
C GLY A 39 -13.79 -10.96 -29.67
N ARG A 40 -12.99 -10.71 -28.63
CA ARG A 40 -11.89 -11.58 -28.24
C ARG A 40 -12.47 -12.86 -27.64
N GLU A 41 -12.08 -13.99 -28.22
CA GLU A 41 -12.47 -15.33 -27.79
C GLU A 41 -11.22 -16.20 -27.59
N GLY A 42 -11.38 -17.36 -26.94
CA GLY A 42 -10.28 -18.30 -26.72
C GLY A 42 -9.34 -17.95 -25.56
N ASP A 43 -9.72 -16.99 -24.71
CA ASP A 43 -8.98 -16.70 -23.49
C ASP A 43 -9.03 -17.88 -22.52
N GLN A 44 -7.85 -18.28 -22.05
CA GLN A 44 -7.76 -19.23 -20.95
C GLN A 44 -8.01 -18.49 -19.63
N LEU A 45 -8.65 -19.18 -18.68
CA LEU A 45 -8.78 -18.66 -17.33
C LEU A 45 -7.37 -18.45 -16.74
N LYS A 46 -7.04 -17.18 -16.54
CA LYS A 46 -5.85 -16.71 -15.84
C LYS A 46 -6.32 -15.92 -14.63
N TRP A 47 -5.66 -16.14 -13.50
CA TRP A 47 -6.02 -15.51 -12.24
C TRP A 47 -4.78 -15.41 -11.35
N GLY A 48 -4.87 -14.63 -10.28
CA GLY A 48 -3.78 -14.43 -9.33
C GLY A 48 -4.34 -13.86 -8.05
N ASP A 49 -3.53 -13.90 -6.99
CA ASP A 49 -3.82 -13.28 -5.71
C ASP A 49 -2.89 -12.08 -5.47
N GLU A 50 -3.37 -11.10 -4.72
CA GLU A 50 -2.58 -9.97 -4.23
C GLU A 50 -2.62 -10.00 -2.70
N ILE A 51 -1.46 -9.95 -2.04
CA ILE A 51 -1.35 -9.92 -0.58
C ILE A 51 -0.58 -8.69 -0.14
N GLU A 52 -1.21 -7.91 0.72
CA GLU A 52 -0.57 -6.82 1.44
C GLU A 52 0.05 -7.31 2.74
N TYR A 53 1.27 -6.83 3.03
CA TYR A 53 2.03 -7.15 4.23
C TYR A 53 2.34 -5.87 4.99
N THR A 54 2.07 -5.87 6.28
CA THR A 54 2.53 -4.89 7.26
C THR A 54 3.87 -5.35 7.82
N ILE A 55 4.89 -4.50 7.75
CA ILE A 55 6.21 -4.75 8.35
C ILE A 55 6.14 -4.30 9.81
N VAL A 56 6.30 -5.25 10.72
CA VAL A 56 6.20 -5.06 12.16
C VAL A 56 7.58 -5.18 12.79
N LYS A 57 7.88 -4.31 13.74
CA LYS A 57 9.10 -4.32 14.56
C LYS A 57 8.74 -4.66 16.00
N PHE A 58 9.46 -5.62 16.56
CA PHE A 58 9.37 -6.04 17.94
C PHE A 58 10.49 -5.40 18.75
N ASP A 59 10.15 -4.86 19.91
CA ASP A 59 11.08 -4.33 20.89
C ASP A 59 10.76 -5.05 22.21
N ASP A 60 11.41 -6.20 22.38
CA ASP A 60 11.13 -7.11 23.49
C ASP A 60 11.51 -6.51 24.85
N ASP A 61 12.59 -5.72 24.88
CA ASP A 61 13.07 -5.03 26.08
C ASP A 61 12.06 -3.97 26.54
N ALA A 62 11.55 -3.14 25.61
CA ALA A 62 10.53 -2.14 25.92
C ALA A 62 9.10 -2.72 25.96
N LYS A 63 8.91 -3.99 25.59
CA LYS A 63 7.61 -4.65 25.39
C LYS A 63 6.71 -3.86 24.44
N LYS A 64 7.28 -3.38 23.33
CA LYS A 64 6.59 -2.58 22.32
C LYS A 64 6.57 -3.29 20.97
N VAL A 65 5.49 -3.06 20.24
CA VAL A 65 5.35 -3.48 18.85
C VAL A 65 5.00 -2.24 18.03
N ARG A 66 5.75 -2.02 16.95
CA ARG A 66 5.66 -0.84 16.09
C ARG A 66 5.60 -1.25 14.62
N VAL A 67 5.13 -0.37 13.75
CA VAL A 67 5.28 -0.57 12.30
C VAL A 67 6.65 -0.05 11.83
N SER A 68 7.36 -0.83 11.02
CA SER A 68 8.69 -0.45 10.50
C SER A 68 8.55 0.29 9.18
N LEU A 69 9.03 1.54 9.11
CA LEU A 69 8.90 2.41 7.95
C LEU A 69 9.96 2.11 6.86
N ARG A 70 10.25 0.82 6.62
CA ARG A 70 11.30 0.32 5.72
C ARG A 70 10.79 -0.16 4.38
N ALA A 71 9.52 0.08 4.03
CA ALA A 71 8.96 -0.42 2.76
C ALA A 71 9.81 -0.01 1.55
N GLU A 72 10.26 1.24 1.48
CA GLU A 72 11.07 1.74 0.37
C GLU A 72 12.41 1.01 0.24
N GLU A 73 13.10 0.80 1.36
CA GLU A 73 14.36 0.06 1.40
C GLU A 73 14.21 -1.39 0.94
N LEU A 74 13.14 -2.06 1.39
CA LEU A 74 12.85 -3.45 1.02
C LEU A 74 12.46 -3.55 -0.45
N LEU A 75 11.58 -2.67 -0.93
CA LEU A 75 11.11 -2.68 -2.32
C LEU A 75 12.25 -2.42 -3.30
N ASN A 76 13.17 -1.52 -3.00
CA ASN A 76 14.36 -1.30 -3.85
C ASN A 76 15.18 -2.58 -4.02
N GLN A 77 15.34 -3.38 -2.97
CA GLN A 77 16.08 -4.64 -3.03
C GLN A 77 15.30 -5.74 -3.77
N LEU A 78 14.01 -5.86 -3.48
CA LEU A 78 13.13 -6.86 -4.11
C LEU A 78 13.00 -6.61 -5.62
N GLN A 79 12.79 -5.36 -6.02
CA GLN A 79 12.64 -4.97 -7.42
C GLN A 79 13.96 -5.03 -8.19
N ALA A 80 15.11 -4.77 -7.55
CA ALA A 80 16.40 -5.02 -8.18
C ALA A 80 16.60 -6.52 -8.51
N GLY A 81 16.08 -7.42 -7.67
CA GLY A 81 16.01 -8.85 -7.97
C GLY A 81 15.12 -9.15 -9.18
N GLU A 82 13.95 -8.50 -9.27
CA GLU A 82 13.03 -8.63 -10.41
C GLU A 82 13.67 -8.20 -11.74
N GLU A 83 14.38 -7.07 -11.71
CA GLU A 83 15.10 -6.50 -12.86
C GLU A 83 16.26 -7.39 -13.30
N LEU A 84 17.04 -7.92 -12.35
CA LEU A 84 18.14 -8.84 -12.64
C LEU A 84 17.62 -10.13 -13.30
N ASN A 85 16.53 -10.70 -12.79
CA ASN A 85 15.91 -11.88 -13.40
C ASN A 85 15.47 -11.57 -14.84
N ALA A 86 14.83 -10.42 -15.06
CA ALA A 86 14.43 -10.00 -16.40
C ALA A 86 15.63 -9.83 -17.36
N LEU A 87 16.75 -9.25 -16.90
CA LEU A 87 17.98 -9.10 -17.70
C LEU A 87 18.61 -10.45 -18.06
N LEU A 88 18.52 -11.44 -17.16
CA LEU A 88 19.05 -12.78 -17.37
C LEU A 88 18.09 -13.70 -18.14
N GLY A 89 16.87 -13.24 -18.43
CA GLY A 89 15.83 -14.04 -19.06
C GLY A 89 15.21 -15.10 -18.14
N ASN A 90 15.35 -14.92 -16.82
CA ASN A 90 14.74 -15.78 -15.82
C ASN A 90 13.34 -15.28 -15.43
N ASP A 91 12.45 -16.21 -15.13
CA ASP A 91 11.13 -15.87 -14.60
C ASP A 91 11.22 -15.42 -13.14
N ASN A 92 10.45 -14.40 -12.80
CA ASN A 92 10.24 -14.01 -11.42
C ASN A 92 9.27 -14.98 -10.74
N CYS A 93 9.57 -15.41 -9.52
CA CYS A 93 8.63 -16.25 -8.76
C CYS A 93 7.48 -15.43 -8.15
N CYS A 94 7.74 -14.17 -7.84
CA CYS A 94 6.79 -13.21 -7.31
C CYS A 94 7.15 -11.79 -7.75
N LEU A 95 6.21 -10.86 -7.60
CA LEU A 95 6.39 -9.44 -7.89
C LEU A 95 5.99 -8.61 -6.66
N TRP A 96 6.70 -7.52 -6.44
CA TRP A 96 6.54 -6.64 -5.28
C TRP A 96 6.22 -5.21 -5.67
N ARG A 97 5.17 -4.65 -5.08
CA ARG A 97 4.69 -3.29 -5.38
C ARG A 97 4.59 -2.46 -4.10
N PRO A 98 4.85 -1.14 -4.17
CA PRO A 98 4.62 -0.26 -3.04
C PRO A 98 3.13 -0.12 -2.76
N GLU A 99 2.81 0.05 -1.49
CA GLU A 99 1.47 0.39 -1.01
C GLU A 99 1.43 1.77 -0.36
N PHE A 100 0.24 2.22 0.06
CA PHE A 100 0.04 3.54 0.63
C PHE A 100 0.99 3.87 1.80
N ALA A 101 1.18 2.93 2.72
CA ALA A 101 1.94 3.17 3.93
C ALA A 101 3.41 2.81 3.77
N ALA A 102 4.30 3.58 4.40
CA ALA A 102 5.75 3.35 4.40
C ALA A 102 6.17 2.08 5.15
N TYR A 103 5.23 1.39 5.78
CA TYR A 103 5.39 0.09 6.44
C TYR A 103 4.66 -1.04 5.71
N MET A 104 4.15 -0.81 4.50
CA MET A 104 3.43 -1.80 3.71
C MET A 104 4.14 -2.14 2.41
N ILE A 105 4.05 -3.40 2.02
CA ILE A 105 4.43 -3.90 0.70
C ILE A 105 3.34 -4.85 0.19
N GLU A 106 3.12 -4.88 -1.12
CA GLU A 106 2.21 -5.83 -1.78
C GLU A 106 3.03 -6.88 -2.53
N GLY A 107 2.68 -8.15 -2.39
CA GLY A 107 3.29 -9.25 -3.12
C GLY A 107 2.26 -10.04 -3.94
N THR A 108 2.59 -10.33 -5.20
CA THR A 108 1.76 -11.09 -6.15
C THR A 108 2.57 -12.25 -6.77
N PRO A 109 1.94 -13.28 -7.38
CA PRO A 109 2.70 -14.28 -8.12
C PRO A 109 3.39 -13.67 -9.35
N GLY A 110 4.55 -14.21 -9.72
CA GLY A 110 5.36 -13.72 -10.84
C GLY A 110 4.66 -13.73 -12.19
N ALA A 111 3.75 -14.68 -12.35
CA ALA A 111 2.89 -14.83 -13.51
C ALA A 111 1.49 -15.29 -13.03
N PRO A 112 0.43 -15.00 -13.79
CA PRO A 112 -0.91 -15.48 -13.44
C PRO A 112 -0.97 -17.01 -13.46
N TYR A 113 -1.67 -17.58 -12.49
CA TYR A 113 -1.98 -19.00 -12.43
C TYR A 113 -2.80 -19.45 -13.64
N GLY A 114 -2.75 -20.75 -13.94
CA GLY A 114 -3.58 -21.37 -14.97
C GLY A 114 -4.99 -21.71 -14.49
N GLY A 115 -5.85 -22.05 -15.45
CA GLY A 115 -7.26 -22.38 -15.20
C GLY A 115 -7.54 -23.83 -14.79
N LEU A 116 -6.51 -24.68 -14.68
CA LEU A 116 -6.68 -26.07 -14.24
C LEU A 116 -6.84 -26.12 -12.72
N LEU A 117 -7.66 -27.05 -12.21
CA LEU A 117 -7.83 -27.26 -10.76
C LEU A 117 -6.51 -27.54 -10.04
N ALA A 118 -5.53 -28.16 -10.73
CA ALA A 118 -4.20 -28.39 -10.18
C ALA A 118 -3.45 -27.10 -9.83
N CYS A 119 -3.78 -25.96 -10.45
CA CYS A 119 -3.16 -24.67 -10.16
C CYS A 119 -3.52 -24.13 -8.77
N PHE A 120 -4.58 -24.63 -8.11
CA PHE A 120 -4.85 -24.25 -6.72
C PHE A 120 -3.79 -24.77 -5.75
N ASN A 121 -3.13 -25.88 -6.08
CA ASN A 121 -2.10 -26.47 -5.23
C ASN A 121 -0.80 -25.65 -5.17
N VAL A 122 -0.61 -24.69 -6.07
CA VAL A 122 0.61 -23.85 -6.10
C VAL A 122 0.44 -22.51 -5.37
N VAL A 123 -0.79 -22.13 -5.02
CA VAL A 123 -1.11 -20.82 -4.45
C VAL A 123 -0.42 -20.64 -3.09
N GLU A 124 -0.67 -21.56 -2.16
CA GLU A 124 -0.07 -21.50 -0.82
C GLU A 124 1.46 -21.59 -0.88
N SER A 125 2.00 -22.48 -1.73
CA SER A 125 3.45 -22.57 -1.93
C SER A 125 4.04 -21.25 -2.44
N ASN A 126 3.35 -20.55 -3.35
CA ASN A 126 3.78 -19.24 -3.83
C ASN A 126 3.70 -18.16 -2.73
N MET A 127 2.66 -18.18 -1.89
CA MET A 127 2.53 -17.30 -0.73
C MET A 127 3.66 -17.53 0.29
N ILE A 128 4.02 -18.80 0.55
CA ILE A 128 5.14 -19.18 1.41
C ILE A 128 6.46 -18.65 0.82
N SER A 129 6.69 -18.83 -0.48
CA SER A 129 7.88 -18.32 -1.16
C SER A 129 7.97 -16.79 -1.07
N ARG A 130 6.87 -16.06 -1.28
CA ARG A 130 6.80 -14.60 -1.09
C ARG A 130 7.20 -14.20 0.32
N ARG A 131 6.61 -14.83 1.35
CA ARG A 131 6.94 -14.54 2.74
C ARG A 131 8.40 -14.82 3.04
N ALA A 132 8.93 -15.97 2.58
CA ALA A 132 10.33 -16.32 2.76
C ALA A 132 11.28 -15.32 2.06
N GLU A 133 10.91 -14.83 0.89
CA GLU A 133 11.70 -13.86 0.15
C GLU A 133 11.86 -12.55 0.90
N VAL A 134 10.76 -11.92 1.33
CA VAL A 134 10.86 -10.69 2.12
C VAL A 134 11.48 -10.94 3.49
N THR A 135 11.19 -12.06 4.15
CA THR A 135 11.77 -12.38 5.48
C THR A 135 13.29 -12.39 5.46
N ARG A 136 13.93 -12.77 4.35
CA ARG A 136 15.41 -12.73 4.21
C ARG A 136 16.00 -11.32 4.27
N LEU A 137 15.19 -10.28 4.02
CA LEU A 137 15.61 -8.87 4.01
C LEU A 137 15.25 -8.13 5.31
N LEU A 138 14.46 -8.77 6.19
CA LEU A 138 14.06 -8.19 7.46
C LEU A 138 15.21 -8.19 8.47
N LYS A 139 15.17 -7.24 9.41
CA LYS A 139 16.05 -7.28 10.58
C LYS A 139 15.61 -8.40 11.53
N GLY A 140 16.51 -8.82 12.42
CA GLY A 140 16.22 -9.89 13.40
C GLY A 140 15.07 -9.57 14.37
N ASP A 141 14.72 -8.28 14.49
CA ASP A 141 13.64 -7.77 15.32
C ASP A 141 12.41 -7.35 14.49
N GLU A 142 12.29 -7.83 13.25
CA GLU A 142 11.19 -7.51 12.34
C GLU A 142 10.49 -8.76 11.82
N SER A 143 9.20 -8.61 11.49
CA SER A 143 8.40 -9.63 10.81
C SER A 143 7.44 -9.00 9.81
N VAL A 144 7.05 -9.75 8.78
CA VAL A 144 5.96 -9.38 7.88
C VAL A 144 4.68 -10.07 8.31
N MET A 145 3.59 -9.32 8.42
CA MET A 145 2.29 -9.81 8.86
C MET A 145 1.18 -9.33 7.92
N SER A 146 0.23 -10.20 7.60
CA SER A 146 -0.93 -9.85 6.77
C SER A 146 -2.08 -9.38 7.66
N ILE A 147 -1.90 -8.21 8.30
CA ILE A 147 -2.79 -7.66 9.32
C ILE A 147 -3.04 -6.16 9.13
N SER A 148 -4.19 -5.69 9.62
CA SER A 148 -4.37 -4.29 10.01
C SER A 148 -3.70 -4.05 11.36
N PHE A 149 -2.82 -3.06 11.44
CA PHE A 149 -2.05 -2.80 12.65
C PHE A 149 -2.94 -2.23 13.79
N PRO A 150 -3.09 -2.92 14.94
CA PRO A 150 -4.10 -2.55 15.94
C PRO A 150 -3.86 -1.20 16.64
N SER A 151 -2.61 -0.83 16.89
CA SER A 151 -2.23 0.43 17.57
C SER A 151 -1.91 1.56 16.59
N LEU A 152 -2.55 1.55 15.42
CA LEU A 152 -2.33 2.60 14.42
C LEU A 152 -2.72 3.97 14.96
N GLY A 153 -1.80 4.93 14.87
CA GLY A 153 -2.05 6.31 15.28
C GLY A 153 -2.00 6.56 16.80
N THR A 154 -1.63 5.57 17.61
CA THR A 154 -1.25 5.81 19.01
C THR A 154 0.14 6.43 19.08
N PRO A 155 0.53 7.13 20.17
CA PRO A 155 1.90 7.61 20.34
C PRO A 155 2.92 6.51 20.11
N ASP A 156 4.05 6.85 19.47
CA ASP A 156 5.17 5.94 19.24
C ASP A 156 4.83 4.65 18.45
N PHE A 157 3.78 4.67 17.61
CA PHE A 157 3.39 3.47 16.85
C PHE A 157 4.33 3.11 15.68
N THR A 158 5.21 4.02 15.27
CA THR A 158 6.13 3.84 14.13
C THR A 158 7.58 3.60 14.57
N SER A 159 8.36 2.96 13.70
CA SER A 159 9.81 2.84 13.81
C SER A 159 10.48 3.27 12.50
N PRO A 160 11.26 4.37 12.46
CA PRO A 160 11.52 5.27 13.59
C PRO A 160 10.26 5.99 14.08
N SER A 161 10.32 6.50 15.31
CA SER A 161 9.20 7.19 15.94
C SER A 161 9.02 8.58 15.33
N TYR A 162 7.79 8.94 14.98
CA TYR A 162 7.43 10.24 14.41
C TYR A 162 6.15 10.78 15.03
N GLU A 163 6.17 12.07 15.35
CA GLU A 163 5.01 12.78 15.87
C GLU A 163 4.14 13.35 14.74
N PRO A 164 2.80 13.28 14.87
CA PRO A 164 1.89 13.90 13.92
C PRO A 164 2.01 15.43 13.99
N ARG A 165 1.89 16.08 12.83
CA ARG A 165 2.01 17.54 12.69
C ARG A 165 0.75 18.10 12.03
N PRO A 166 -0.31 18.42 12.80
CA PRO A 166 -1.58 18.85 12.21
C PRO A 166 -1.49 20.24 11.57
N ASP A 167 -0.65 21.13 12.09
CA ASP A 167 -0.60 22.55 11.72
C ASP A 167 0.47 22.87 10.65
N GLY A 168 1.11 21.86 10.07
CA GLY A 168 2.14 22.09 9.05
C GLY A 168 1.53 22.36 7.66
N ASP A 169 1.75 23.56 7.12
CA ASP A 169 1.24 23.98 5.80
C ASP A 169 1.64 23.03 4.65
N ASN A 170 2.78 22.36 4.76
CA ASN A 170 3.30 21.44 3.75
C ASN A 170 2.92 19.97 3.97
N ASN A 171 2.19 19.65 5.04
CA ASN A 171 1.83 18.28 5.35
C ASN A 171 0.66 17.78 4.48
N SER A 172 0.82 16.56 3.98
CA SER A 172 -0.14 15.87 3.13
C SER A 172 -1.42 15.65 3.92
N GLY A 173 -1.34 14.95 5.07
CA GLY A 173 -2.50 14.52 5.83
C GLY A 173 -3.05 15.52 6.85
N CYS A 174 -2.18 16.34 7.46
CA CYS A 174 -2.53 17.17 8.64
C CYS A 174 -3.28 16.38 9.73
N SER A 175 -2.97 15.08 9.85
CA SER A 175 -3.59 14.20 10.84
C SER A 175 -3.09 14.55 12.23
N ILE A 176 -3.96 14.34 13.23
CA ILE A 176 -3.61 14.46 14.65
C ILE A 176 -3.07 13.15 15.25
N PHE A 177 -3.10 12.05 14.47
CA PHE A 177 -2.70 10.71 14.92
C PHE A 177 -1.65 10.05 14.01
N PHE A 178 -1.66 10.37 12.71
CA PHE A 178 -0.85 9.67 11.71
C PHE A 178 0.21 10.59 11.11
N PRO A 179 1.52 10.35 11.34
CA PRO A 179 2.59 11.18 10.80
C PRO A 179 2.73 11.00 9.28
N ASP A 180 3.13 12.05 8.59
CA ASP A 180 3.29 12.07 7.12
C ASP A 180 4.44 11.15 6.64
N GLU A 181 5.36 10.82 7.54
CA GLU A 181 6.43 9.83 7.35
C GLU A 181 5.92 8.40 7.26
N ALA A 182 4.73 8.12 7.81
CA ALA A 182 4.09 6.81 7.66
C ALA A 182 3.41 6.65 6.28
N ILE A 183 3.33 7.71 5.46
CA ILE A 183 2.94 7.62 4.04
C ILE A 183 4.17 7.26 3.21
N TYR A 184 4.03 6.28 2.31
CA TYR A 184 5.12 5.84 1.44
C TYR A 184 5.73 7.00 0.64
N ALA A 185 7.02 7.25 0.87
CA ALA A 185 7.74 8.39 0.28
C ALA A 185 8.37 8.07 -1.08
N GLY A 186 8.68 6.79 -1.35
CA GLY A 186 9.32 6.35 -2.59
C GLY A 186 8.49 6.54 -3.87
N HIS A 187 7.23 7.01 -3.77
CA HIS A 187 6.44 7.37 -4.95
C HIS A 187 5.51 8.56 -4.68
N PRO A 188 5.53 9.61 -5.53
CA PRO A 188 4.83 10.88 -5.24
C PRO A 188 3.30 10.77 -5.26
N ARG A 189 2.75 9.69 -5.86
CA ARG A 189 1.31 9.40 -5.91
C ARG A 189 0.64 9.44 -4.54
N PHE A 190 1.22 8.82 -3.52
CA PHE A 190 0.52 8.58 -2.26
C PHE A 190 0.32 9.86 -1.45
N ARG A 191 1.38 10.66 -1.28
CA ARG A 191 1.28 11.99 -0.64
C ARG A 191 0.39 12.94 -1.43
N ASN A 192 0.49 12.92 -2.76
CA ASN A 192 -0.37 13.76 -3.59
C ASN A 192 -1.85 13.38 -3.50
N LEU A 193 -2.16 12.07 -3.44
CA LEU A 193 -3.52 11.57 -3.26
C LEU A 193 -4.13 12.11 -1.95
N VAL A 194 -3.40 12.03 -0.84
CA VAL A 194 -3.84 12.55 0.46
C VAL A 194 -4.12 14.04 0.39
N ARG A 195 -3.18 14.81 -0.17
CA ARG A 195 -3.32 16.26 -0.32
C ARG A 195 -4.54 16.62 -1.17
N ASN A 196 -4.72 15.96 -2.31
CA ASN A 196 -5.80 16.26 -3.24
C ASN A 196 -7.18 15.86 -2.69
N ILE A 197 -7.29 14.75 -1.95
CA ILE A 197 -8.54 14.38 -1.27
C ILE A 197 -8.94 15.45 -0.26
N LYS A 198 -7.99 15.88 0.59
CA LYS A 198 -8.21 16.95 1.58
C LYS A 198 -8.62 18.27 0.93
N GLN A 199 -7.87 18.71 -0.09
CA GLN A 199 -8.15 19.95 -0.82
C GLN A 199 -9.51 19.92 -1.52
N ARG A 200 -9.84 18.82 -2.20
CA ARG A 200 -11.14 18.65 -2.85
C ARG A 200 -12.30 18.68 -1.86
N ARG A 201 -12.12 18.04 -0.70
CA ARG A 201 -13.15 17.97 0.34
C ARG A 201 -13.30 19.30 1.09
N GLY A 202 -12.23 20.09 1.18
CA GLY A 202 -12.17 21.32 1.99
C GLY A 202 -11.92 21.08 3.47
N GLU A 203 -11.80 19.83 3.90
CA GLU A 203 -11.59 19.40 5.28
C GLU A 203 -10.91 18.02 5.32
N LYS A 204 -10.50 17.59 6.52
CA LYS A 204 -9.93 16.25 6.75
C LYS A 204 -11.00 15.17 6.53
N VAL A 205 -10.57 14.01 6.05
CA VAL A 205 -11.43 12.81 6.06
C VAL A 205 -11.75 12.45 7.51
N ALA A 206 -13.01 12.15 7.78
CA ALA A 206 -13.49 11.74 9.09
C ALA A 206 -14.12 10.34 8.99
N ILE A 207 -13.60 9.40 9.78
CA ILE A 207 -14.12 8.03 9.89
C ILE A 207 -14.42 7.79 11.36
N ASN A 208 -15.70 7.64 11.70
CA ASN A 208 -16.16 7.36 13.05
C ASN A 208 -16.55 5.88 13.15
N VAL A 209 -15.78 5.11 13.90
CA VAL A 209 -16.03 3.68 14.14
C VAL A 209 -16.71 3.52 15.50
N PRO A 210 -17.81 2.74 15.60
CA PRO A 210 -18.43 2.45 16.89
C PRO A 210 -17.43 1.83 17.87
N ILE A 211 -17.29 2.44 19.05
CA ILE A 211 -16.40 1.93 20.12
C ILE A 211 -17.11 0.80 20.87
N TYR A 212 -16.38 -0.29 21.13
CA TYR A 212 -16.85 -1.37 21.99
C TYR A 212 -17.04 -0.87 23.44
N LYS A 213 -18.24 -1.05 23.97
CA LYS A 213 -18.63 -0.57 25.31
C LYS A 213 -18.44 -1.69 26.34
N ASP A 214 -17.29 -1.69 26.99
CA ASP A 214 -17.04 -2.50 28.18
C ASP A 214 -17.44 -1.74 29.45
N ILE A 215 -17.39 -2.39 30.61
CA ILE A 215 -17.72 -1.86 31.94
C ILE A 215 -16.97 -0.55 32.21
N ASN A 216 -15.73 -0.42 31.74
CA ASN A 216 -14.86 0.73 31.98
C ASN A 216 -14.62 1.62 30.75
N THR A 217 -15.33 1.40 29.62
CA THR A 217 -15.20 2.29 28.45
C THR A 217 -15.78 3.67 28.77
N PRO A 218 -15.02 4.78 28.64
CA PRO A 218 -15.53 6.12 28.90
C PRO A 218 -16.74 6.49 28.02
N ASN A 219 -17.67 7.29 28.57
CA ASN A 219 -18.83 7.82 27.85
C ASN A 219 -19.07 9.30 28.24
N PRO A 220 -18.80 10.28 27.34
CA PRO A 220 -18.35 10.08 25.96
C PRO A 220 -16.94 9.48 25.88
N TYR A 221 -16.68 8.69 24.84
CA TYR A 221 -15.33 8.18 24.58
C TYR A 221 -14.40 9.36 24.31
N GLN A 222 -13.24 9.35 24.97
CA GLN A 222 -12.19 10.35 24.78
C GLN A 222 -10.87 9.62 24.53
N VAL A 223 -10.14 10.07 23.51
CA VAL A 223 -8.77 9.63 23.26
C VAL A 223 -7.86 10.52 24.10
N SER A 224 -7.31 9.97 25.19
CA SER A 224 -6.25 10.60 25.99
C SER A 224 -4.96 9.84 25.78
N PHE A 225 -3.92 10.55 25.33
CA PHE A 225 -2.56 10.04 25.23
C PHE A 225 -1.66 10.79 26.20
#